data_AF-A0A843EE20-F1
#
_entry.id   AF-A0A843EE20-F1
#
_cell.length_a   1.000
_cell.length_b   1.000
_cell.length_c   1.000
_cell.angle_alpha   90.00
_cell.angle_beta   90.00
_cell.angle_gamma   90.00
#
_symmetry.space_group_name_H-M   'P 1'
#
loop_
_entity.id
_entity.type
_entity.pdbx_description
1 polymer ?
#
loop_
_entity_poly.entity_id
_entity_poly.type
_entity_poly.pdbx_seq_one_letter_code
_entity_poly.pdbx_strand_id
1 'polypeptide(L)'
;MAFFDDARRFGILVMVTAIISLAAGIGALTEGLDETWNLLDGIGGIVAALIMLGCGLCIFLDMEPGFLWYFFPEGAGSKFGAITGFTAAAGLALLIGLGPELISAILGAVIGILLLAIAWMITDEKKGLRKKIVWVSLAVLFFLCLMHGVVIALGTGLSILTGVAEILTFLVAMFLLYDGDVKAKFGL
;
A
#
# COMPACT_ATOMS: atom_id res chain seq x y z
N MET A 1 -6.20 -22.29 -12.28
CA MET A 1 -5.22 -21.50 -13.06
C MET A 1 -5.54 -20.01 -13.07
N ALA A 2 -6.80 -19.58 -13.18
CA ALA A 2 -7.16 -18.15 -13.03
C ALA A 2 -6.83 -17.53 -11.64
N PHE A 3 -6.78 -18.35 -10.57
CA PHE A 3 -6.54 -17.91 -9.18
C PHE A 3 -5.18 -17.24 -8.94
N PHE A 4 -4.10 -17.77 -9.52
CA PHE A 4 -2.75 -17.19 -9.39
C PHE A 4 -2.55 -15.98 -10.30
N ASP A 5 -3.35 -15.85 -11.36
CA ASP A 5 -3.20 -14.77 -12.32
C ASP A 5 -3.56 -13.42 -11.69
N ASP A 6 -4.63 -13.33 -10.88
CA ASP A 6 -5.07 -12.05 -10.32
C ASP A 6 -4.16 -11.53 -9.20
N ALA A 7 -3.70 -12.39 -8.30
CA ALA A 7 -2.75 -11.99 -7.26
C ALA A 7 -1.37 -11.62 -7.86
N ARG A 8 -0.88 -12.39 -8.84
CA ARG A 8 0.38 -12.06 -9.54
C ARG A 8 0.27 -10.77 -10.34
N ARG A 9 -0.85 -10.55 -11.04
CA ARG A 9 -1.12 -9.28 -11.74
C ARG A 9 -1.18 -8.10 -10.78
N PHE A 10 -1.75 -8.30 -9.59
CA PHE A 10 -1.71 -7.29 -8.54
C PHE A 10 -0.26 -7.02 -8.07
N GLY A 11 0.55 -8.06 -7.87
CA GLY A 11 1.99 -7.92 -7.59
C GLY A 11 2.72 -7.09 -8.65
N ILE A 12 2.46 -7.34 -9.94
CA ILE A 12 2.98 -6.52 -11.05
C ILE A 12 2.54 -5.06 -10.92
N LEU A 13 1.25 -4.83 -10.67
CA LEU A 13 0.71 -3.48 -10.53
C LEU A 13 1.35 -2.72 -9.36
N VAL A 14 1.56 -3.38 -8.22
CA VAL A 14 2.27 -2.82 -7.07
C VAL A 14 3.71 -2.48 -7.42
N MET A 15 4.43 -3.37 -8.15
CA MET A 15 5.79 -3.10 -8.61
C MET A 15 5.85 -1.93 -9.59
N VAL A 16 4.92 -1.84 -10.55
CA VAL A 16 4.86 -0.71 -11.50
C VAL A 16 4.61 0.60 -10.75
N THR A 17 3.66 0.61 -9.82
CA THR A 17 3.37 1.77 -8.98
C THR A 17 4.58 2.17 -8.15
N ALA A 18 5.26 1.19 -7.55
CA ALA A 18 6.50 1.42 -6.82
C ALA A 18 7.58 2.07 -7.71
N ILE A 19 7.77 1.62 -8.94
CA ILE A 19 8.77 2.21 -9.87
C ILE A 19 8.41 3.66 -10.22
N ILE A 20 7.13 3.95 -10.44
CA ILE A 20 6.64 5.31 -10.72
C ILE A 20 6.85 6.21 -9.50
N SER A 21 6.47 5.75 -8.31
CA SER A 21 6.69 6.46 -7.04
C SER A 21 8.18 6.65 -6.73
N LEU A 22 9.03 5.69 -7.10
CA LEU A 22 10.48 5.80 -6.97
C LEU A 22 11.03 6.91 -7.86
N ALA A 23 10.60 6.97 -9.12
CA ALA A 23 10.98 8.03 -10.04
C ALA A 23 10.50 9.41 -9.53
N ALA A 24 9.30 9.48 -8.95
CA ALA A 24 8.77 10.70 -8.34
C ALA A 24 9.59 11.14 -7.12
N GLY A 25 9.95 10.21 -6.24
CA GLY A 25 10.82 10.48 -5.09
C GLY A 25 12.22 10.95 -5.50
N ILE A 26 12.80 10.35 -6.54
CA ILE A 26 14.09 10.81 -7.12
C ILE A 26 13.95 12.22 -7.70
N GLY A 27 12.86 12.51 -8.42
CA GLY A 27 12.57 13.84 -8.94
C GLY A 27 12.52 14.90 -7.84
N ALA A 28 11.80 14.60 -6.75
CA ALA A 28 11.71 15.46 -5.57
C ALA A 28 13.09 15.71 -4.92
N LEU A 29 13.97 14.70 -4.86
CA LEU A 29 15.35 14.88 -4.38
C LEU A 29 16.17 15.80 -5.29
N THR A 30 15.97 15.73 -6.62
CA THR A 30 16.73 16.55 -7.57
C THR A 30 16.27 18.00 -7.61
N GLU A 31 14.99 18.27 -7.33
CA GLU A 31 14.43 19.62 -7.26
C GLU A 31 14.59 20.27 -5.87
N GLY A 32 14.85 19.47 -4.83
CA GLY A 32 14.74 19.84 -3.42
C GLY A 32 16.03 20.08 -2.63
N LEU A 33 17.20 20.19 -3.27
CA LEU A 33 18.49 20.31 -2.56
C LEU A 33 18.63 21.55 -1.66
N ASP A 34 17.76 22.56 -1.82
CA ASP A 34 17.78 23.81 -1.06
C ASP A 34 16.76 23.85 0.10
N GLU A 35 15.82 22.91 0.18
CA GLU A 35 14.79 22.87 1.24
C GLU A 35 14.75 21.49 1.91
N THR A 36 15.13 21.45 3.20
CA THR A 36 15.22 20.23 4.04
C THR A 36 13.98 19.32 3.97
N TRP A 37 12.81 19.88 3.67
CA TRP A 37 11.55 19.15 3.57
C TRP A 37 11.40 18.35 2.27
N ASN A 38 11.85 18.89 1.14
CA ASN A 38 11.84 18.17 -0.15
C ASN A 38 12.83 16.98 -0.12
N LEU A 39 13.90 17.09 0.69
CA LEU A 39 14.82 15.99 0.94
C LEU A 39 14.15 14.85 1.73
N LEU A 40 13.42 15.18 2.79
CA LEU A 40 12.70 14.19 3.61
C LEU A 40 11.58 13.53 2.82
N ASP A 41 10.87 14.26 1.98
CA ASP A 41 9.84 13.72 1.09
C ASP A 41 10.41 12.82 0.02
N GLY A 42 11.54 13.22 -0.60
CA GLY A 42 12.23 12.40 -1.57
C GLY A 42 12.74 11.10 -0.96
N ILE A 43 13.38 11.15 0.22
CA ILE A 43 13.82 9.96 0.96
C ILE A 43 12.60 9.10 1.34
N GLY A 44 11.55 9.73 1.86
CA GLY A 44 10.33 9.08 2.31
C GLY A 44 9.64 8.31 1.19
N GLY A 45 9.46 8.97 0.04
CA GLY A 45 8.90 8.40 -1.18
C GLY A 45 9.76 7.28 -1.76
N ILE A 46 11.10 7.41 -1.72
CA ILE A 46 12.01 6.34 -2.16
C ILE A 46 11.92 5.12 -1.26
N VAL A 47 11.94 5.30 0.06
CA VAL A 47 11.85 4.17 1.00
C VAL A 47 10.49 3.48 0.86
N ALA A 48 9.40 4.24 0.80
CA ALA A 48 8.06 3.75 0.50
C ALA A 48 8.01 2.92 -0.79
N ALA A 49 8.56 3.46 -1.87
CA ALA A 49 8.64 2.78 -3.16
C ALA A 49 9.43 1.48 -3.09
N LEU A 50 10.58 1.45 -2.41
CA LEU A 50 11.40 0.24 -2.26
C LEU A 50 10.67 -0.85 -1.46
N ILE A 51 9.93 -0.47 -0.41
CA ILE A 51 9.10 -1.39 0.36
C ILE A 51 7.99 -1.96 -0.52
N MET A 52 7.26 -1.10 -1.24
CA MET A 52 6.21 -1.53 -2.17
C MET A 52 6.77 -2.45 -3.26
N LEU A 53 7.96 -2.16 -3.79
CA LEU A 53 8.63 -2.99 -4.79
C LEU A 53 8.95 -4.38 -4.24
N GLY A 54 9.51 -4.45 -3.03
CA GLY A 54 9.78 -5.72 -2.34
C GLY A 54 8.51 -6.54 -2.11
N CYS A 55 7.43 -5.89 -1.66
CA CYS A 55 6.14 -6.55 -1.45
C CYS A 55 5.51 -7.03 -2.76
N GLY A 56 5.51 -6.19 -3.80
CA GLY A 56 5.00 -6.57 -5.13
C GLY A 56 5.75 -7.75 -5.73
N LEU A 57 7.08 -7.80 -5.54
CA LEU A 57 7.91 -8.92 -5.98
C LEU A 57 7.57 -10.21 -5.22
N CYS A 58 7.34 -10.14 -3.91
CA CYS A 58 6.96 -11.30 -3.11
C CYS A 58 5.58 -11.84 -3.52
N ILE A 59 4.60 -10.95 -3.77
CA ILE A 59 3.29 -11.33 -4.30
C ILE A 59 3.42 -11.98 -5.68
N PHE A 60 4.26 -11.41 -6.56
CA PHE A 60 4.45 -11.91 -7.92
C PHE A 60 5.13 -13.28 -7.97
N LEU A 61 6.20 -13.46 -7.20
CA LEU A 61 6.98 -14.70 -7.16
C LEU A 61 6.37 -15.79 -6.27
N ASP A 62 5.24 -15.50 -5.62
CA ASP A 62 4.65 -16.40 -4.61
C ASP A 62 5.68 -16.79 -3.53
N MET A 63 6.48 -15.79 -3.14
CA MET A 63 7.54 -15.96 -2.15
C MET A 63 7.07 -15.47 -0.80
N GLU A 64 7.40 -16.24 0.24
CA GLU A 64 7.29 -15.77 1.61
C GLU A 64 8.30 -14.63 1.83
N PRO A 65 7.84 -13.45 2.24
CA PRO A 65 8.65 -12.26 2.13
C PRO A 65 9.68 -12.20 3.28
N GLY A 66 10.87 -12.81 3.13
CA GLY A 66 11.97 -13.02 4.11
C GLY A 66 12.06 -12.19 5.41
N PHE A 67 12.17 -10.85 5.33
CA PHE A 67 12.23 -9.98 6.54
C PHE A 67 10.85 -9.51 7.02
N LEU A 68 9.89 -9.56 6.12
CA LEU A 68 8.48 -9.19 6.28
C LEU A 68 7.70 -10.32 7.02
N TRP A 69 8.30 -11.49 7.30
CA TRP A 69 7.69 -12.63 8.03
C TRP A 69 7.14 -12.30 9.41
N TYR A 70 7.65 -11.25 10.07
CA TYR A 70 7.06 -10.79 11.33
C TYR A 70 5.65 -10.21 11.14
N PHE A 71 5.31 -9.78 9.93
CA PHE A 71 4.09 -9.08 9.58
C PHE A 71 3.13 -9.90 8.69
N PHE A 72 3.59 -10.96 7.99
CA PHE A 72 2.76 -11.73 7.02
C PHE A 72 2.84 -13.24 7.22
N PRO A 73 2.12 -13.79 8.21
CA PRO A 73 2.08 -15.22 8.49
C PRO A 73 1.26 -16.04 7.46
N GLU A 74 0.49 -15.41 6.55
CA GLU A 74 -0.23 -16.10 5.47
C GLU A 74 0.46 -15.90 4.12
N GLY A 75 0.62 -16.98 3.33
CA GLY A 75 1.38 -17.00 2.07
C GLY A 75 0.99 -15.90 1.08
N ALA A 76 2.00 -15.18 0.57
CA ALA A 76 1.87 -13.97 -0.23
C ALA A 76 1.17 -14.17 -1.59
N GLY A 77 1.17 -15.38 -2.16
CA GLY A 77 0.46 -15.67 -3.40
C GLY A 77 -1.05 -15.90 -3.26
N SER A 78 -1.59 -15.89 -2.03
CA SER A 78 -3.04 -15.92 -1.82
C SER A 78 -3.64 -14.50 -1.90
N LYS A 79 -4.90 -14.34 -2.32
CA LYS A 79 -5.57 -13.01 -2.36
C LYS A 79 -5.56 -12.31 -0.99
N PHE A 80 -5.76 -13.08 0.08
CA PHE A 80 -5.72 -12.57 1.45
C PHE A 80 -4.30 -12.19 1.89
N GLY A 81 -3.30 -13.02 1.57
CA GLY A 81 -1.89 -12.70 1.78
C GLY A 81 -1.44 -11.46 1.03
N ALA A 82 -1.88 -11.30 -0.23
CA ALA A 82 -1.61 -10.12 -1.04
C ALA A 82 -2.21 -8.84 -0.45
N ILE A 83 -3.46 -8.88 0.04
CA ILE A 83 -4.10 -7.74 0.73
C ILE A 83 -3.35 -7.40 2.01
N THR A 84 -3.00 -8.41 2.81
CA THR A 84 -2.30 -8.21 4.10
C THR A 84 -0.91 -7.62 3.86
N GLY A 85 -0.16 -8.22 2.92
CA GLY A 85 1.14 -7.75 2.43
C GLY A 85 1.13 -6.31 1.97
N PHE A 86 0.20 -5.98 1.08
CA PHE A 86 0.05 -4.63 0.55
C PHE A 86 -0.37 -3.62 1.62
N THR A 87 -1.33 -3.97 2.48
CA THR A 87 -1.83 -3.08 3.55
C THR A 87 -0.70 -2.62 4.46
N ALA A 88 0.17 -3.54 4.88
CA ALA A 88 1.31 -3.17 5.70
C ALA A 88 2.39 -2.40 4.93
N ALA A 89 2.65 -2.75 3.66
CA ALA A 89 3.57 -2.03 2.80
C ALA A 89 3.14 -0.57 2.63
N ALA A 90 1.87 -0.36 2.31
CA ALA A 90 1.24 0.96 2.21
C ALA A 90 1.27 1.68 3.56
N GLY A 91 1.02 0.97 4.66
CA GLY A 91 1.10 1.53 6.01
C GLY A 91 2.49 2.06 6.37
N LEU A 92 3.53 1.26 6.08
CA LEU A 92 4.92 1.63 6.32
C LEU A 92 5.38 2.75 5.38
N ALA A 93 4.98 2.70 4.12
CA ALA A 93 5.23 3.74 3.13
C ALA A 93 4.69 5.10 3.56
N LEU A 94 3.41 5.15 3.98
CA LEU A 94 2.76 6.38 4.42
C LEU A 94 3.32 6.93 5.75
N LEU A 95 3.88 6.06 6.59
CA LEU A 95 4.59 6.48 7.80
C LEU A 95 5.93 7.15 7.52
N ILE A 96 6.60 6.76 6.42
CA ILE A 96 7.94 7.21 6.07
C ILE A 96 7.90 8.41 5.09
N GLY A 97 6.87 8.51 4.25
CA GLY A 97 6.64 9.61 3.29
C GLY A 97 5.92 10.83 3.86
N LEU A 98 6.43 11.42 4.94
CA LEU A 98 5.80 12.57 5.61
C LEU A 98 6.08 13.89 4.88
N GLY A 99 5.11 14.31 4.04
CA GLY A 99 5.04 15.59 3.31
C GLY A 99 5.43 16.87 4.08
N PRO A 100 5.62 18.01 3.39
CA PRO A 100 6.09 19.26 4.00
C PRO A 100 4.97 19.99 4.75
N GLU A 101 3.72 19.77 4.35
CA GLU A 101 2.58 20.28 5.10
C GLU A 101 2.36 19.39 6.33
N LEU A 102 2.52 19.97 7.51
CA LEU A 102 2.29 19.31 8.79
C LEU A 102 0.97 18.52 8.81
N ILE A 103 -0.06 19.02 8.12
CA ILE A 103 -1.37 18.37 8.00
C ILE A 103 -1.31 17.10 7.14
N SER A 104 -0.64 17.12 5.98
CA SER A 104 -0.47 15.92 5.14
C SER A 104 0.44 14.89 5.79
N ALA A 105 1.49 15.33 6.49
CA ALA A 105 2.35 14.46 7.28
C ALA A 105 1.58 13.78 8.41
N ILE A 106 0.85 14.54 9.24
CA ILE A 106 0.04 13.95 10.32
C ILE A 106 -1.00 12.98 9.75
N LEU A 107 -1.66 13.34 8.65
CA LEU A 107 -2.66 12.47 8.03
C LEU A 107 -2.03 11.18 7.49
N GLY A 108 -0.90 11.28 6.79
CA GLY A 108 -0.12 10.13 6.30
C GLY A 108 0.34 9.21 7.43
N ALA A 109 0.87 9.77 8.52
CA ALA A 109 1.24 9.00 9.72
C ALA A 109 0.04 8.29 10.35
N VAL A 110 -1.10 8.97 10.50
CA VAL A 110 -2.32 8.39 11.07
C VAL A 110 -2.83 7.25 10.18
N ILE A 111 -2.94 7.45 8.87
CA ILE A 111 -3.34 6.42 7.92
C ILE A 111 -2.35 5.25 7.96
N GLY A 112 -1.05 5.54 7.99
CA GLY A 112 0.01 4.54 8.03
C GLY A 112 -0.04 3.67 9.29
N ILE A 113 -0.19 4.29 10.47
CA ILE A 113 -0.38 3.59 11.74
C ILE A 113 -1.64 2.75 11.72
N LEU A 114 -2.75 3.28 11.21
CA LEU A 114 -4.01 2.54 11.12
C LEU A 114 -3.89 1.33 10.20
N LEU A 115 -3.23 1.47 9.04
CA LEU A 115 -2.97 0.37 8.11
C LEU A 115 -2.06 -0.71 8.73
N LEU A 116 -0.99 -0.32 9.43
CA LEU A 116 -0.14 -1.27 10.14
C LEU A 116 -0.89 -1.97 11.28
N ALA A 117 -1.67 -1.23 12.06
CA ALA A 117 -2.49 -1.79 13.13
C ALA A 117 -3.52 -2.77 12.58
N ILE A 118 -4.11 -2.46 11.43
CA ILE A 118 -5.03 -3.35 10.74
C ILE A 118 -4.31 -4.58 10.20
N ALA A 119 -3.15 -4.43 9.54
CA ALA A 119 -2.36 -5.57 9.10
C ALA A 119 -2.06 -6.53 10.26
N TRP A 120 -1.70 -6.00 11.44
CA TRP A 120 -1.55 -6.79 12.66
C TRP A 120 -2.86 -7.45 13.12
N MET A 121 -3.99 -6.74 13.06
CA MET A 121 -5.28 -7.31 13.45
C MET A 121 -5.78 -8.39 12.48
N ILE A 122 -5.39 -8.32 11.21
CA ILE A 122 -5.71 -9.36 10.21
C ILE A 122 -4.97 -10.67 10.55
N THR A 123 -3.76 -10.57 11.09
CA THR A 123 -2.91 -11.72 11.43
C THR A 123 -3.24 -12.36 12.78
N ASP A 124 -3.85 -11.62 13.71
CA ASP A 124 -4.33 -12.14 14.99
C ASP A 124 -5.74 -12.75 14.83
N GLU A 125 -5.83 -14.08 14.70
CA GLU A 125 -7.05 -14.86 14.39
C GLU A 125 -8.26 -14.69 15.36
N LYS A 126 -8.16 -13.82 16.36
CA LYS A 126 -9.08 -13.78 17.51
C LYS A 126 -10.36 -12.97 17.23
N LYS A 127 -11.46 -13.73 17.08
CA LYS A 127 -12.90 -13.40 17.24
C LYS A 127 -13.59 -12.68 16.05
N GLY A 128 -14.69 -13.27 15.58
CA GLY A 128 -15.43 -12.85 14.38
C GLY A 128 -15.99 -11.42 14.34
N LEU A 129 -16.27 -10.78 15.48
CA LEU A 129 -16.69 -9.37 15.50
C LEU A 129 -15.55 -8.42 15.10
N ARG A 130 -14.29 -8.75 15.44
CA ARG A 130 -13.12 -7.97 15.04
C ARG A 130 -12.89 -8.03 13.53
N LYS A 131 -13.11 -9.19 12.92
CA LYS A 131 -12.93 -9.39 11.47
C LYS A 131 -13.80 -8.46 10.62
N LYS A 132 -15.07 -8.29 10.98
CA LYS A 132 -15.97 -7.37 10.27
C LYS A 132 -15.54 -5.91 10.41
N ILE A 133 -15.12 -5.50 11.61
CA ILE A 133 -14.62 -4.14 11.85
C ILE A 133 -13.36 -3.88 11.03
N VAL A 134 -12.41 -4.82 11.04
CA VAL A 134 -11.18 -4.75 10.24
C VAL A 134 -11.48 -4.62 8.75
N TRP A 135 -12.42 -5.43 8.23
CA TRP A 135 -12.83 -5.36 6.83
C TRP A 135 -13.44 -4.01 6.46
N VAL A 136 -14.35 -3.47 7.29
CA VAL A 136 -14.94 -2.14 7.06
C VAL A 136 -13.87 -1.06 7.11
N SER A 137 -12.96 -1.11 8.09
CA SER A 137 -11.86 -0.16 8.21
C SER A 137 -10.92 -0.19 7.00
N LEU A 138 -10.60 -1.38 6.46
CA LEU A 138 -9.84 -1.51 5.22
C LEU A 138 -10.54 -0.86 4.05
N ALA A 139 -11.84 -1.11 3.88
CA ALA A 139 -12.61 -0.53 2.79
C ALA A 139 -12.60 1.01 2.86
N VAL A 140 -12.76 1.57 4.06
CA VAL A 140 -12.69 3.02 4.29
C VAL A 140 -11.28 3.56 3.99
N LEU A 141 -10.22 2.90 4.47
CA LEU A 141 -8.86 3.37 4.24
C LEU A 141 -8.44 3.27 2.78
N PHE A 142 -8.77 2.18 2.08
CA PHE A 142 -8.52 2.08 0.64
C PHE A 142 -9.29 3.14 -0.14
N PHE A 143 -10.51 3.48 0.28
CA PHE A 143 -11.24 4.59 -0.32
C PHE A 143 -10.57 5.94 -0.07
N LEU A 144 -10.04 6.20 1.14
CA LEU A 144 -9.28 7.41 1.43
C LEU A 144 -7.98 7.48 0.61
N CYS A 145 -7.28 6.36 0.43
CA CYS A 145 -6.10 6.27 -0.43
C CYS A 145 -6.44 6.48 -1.91
N LEU A 146 -7.61 6.02 -2.38
CA LEU A 146 -8.13 6.34 -3.72
C LEU A 146 -8.33 7.85 -3.88
N MET A 147 -8.95 8.51 -2.89
CA MET A 147 -9.13 9.96 -2.92
C MET A 147 -7.78 10.69 -2.92
N HIS A 148 -6.80 10.20 -2.15
CA HIS A 148 -5.44 10.73 -2.15
C HIS A 148 -4.80 10.63 -3.54
N GLY A 149 -4.89 9.47 -4.18
CA GLY A 149 -4.39 9.28 -5.54
C GLY A 149 -5.06 10.23 -6.56
N VAL A 150 -6.36 10.54 -6.40
CA VAL A 150 -7.05 11.55 -7.21
C VAL A 150 -6.47 12.94 -6.98
N VAL A 151 -6.21 13.32 -5.73
CA VAL A 151 -5.58 14.62 -5.41
C VAL A 151 -4.20 14.73 -6.06
N ILE A 152 -3.36 13.68 -5.96
CA ILE A 152 -2.05 13.66 -6.63
C ILE A 152 -2.23 13.74 -8.16
N ALA A 153 -3.21 13.04 -8.72
CA ALA A 153 -3.46 12.99 -10.16
C ALA A 153 -3.90 14.34 -10.77
N LEU A 154 -4.37 15.28 -9.96
CA LEU A 154 -4.69 16.66 -10.38
C LEU A 154 -3.45 17.54 -10.54
N GLY A 155 -2.25 17.03 -10.19
CA GLY A 155 -0.98 17.72 -10.35
C GLY A 155 -0.50 17.79 -11.81
N THR A 156 0.81 17.93 -11.99
CA THR A 156 1.44 18.00 -13.32
C THR A 156 2.61 17.02 -13.49
N GLY A 157 2.91 16.65 -14.73
CA GLY A 157 4.03 15.78 -15.05
C GLY A 157 3.96 14.41 -14.36
N LEU A 158 5.02 14.05 -13.63
CA LEU A 158 5.16 12.74 -13.01
C LEU A 158 4.15 12.49 -11.88
N SER A 159 3.64 13.55 -11.24
CA SER A 159 2.58 13.44 -10.22
C SER A 159 1.28 12.87 -10.80
N ILE A 160 0.90 13.21 -12.04
CA ILE A 160 -0.28 12.62 -12.70
C ILE A 160 -0.12 11.10 -12.80
N LEU A 161 1.05 10.65 -13.23
CA LEU A 161 1.34 9.23 -13.39
C LEU A 161 1.34 8.50 -12.04
N THR A 162 1.93 9.11 -11.01
CA THR A 162 1.90 8.58 -9.63
C THR A 162 0.47 8.46 -9.11
N GLY A 163 -0.35 9.50 -9.26
CA GLY A 163 -1.74 9.49 -8.83
C GLY A 163 -2.57 8.44 -9.55
N VAL A 164 -2.42 8.29 -10.87
CA VAL A 164 -3.11 7.24 -11.65
C VAL A 164 -2.67 5.84 -11.19
N ALA A 165 -1.37 5.64 -10.95
CA ALA A 165 -0.85 4.35 -10.49
C ALA A 165 -1.35 3.98 -9.08
N GLU A 166 -1.39 4.96 -8.17
CA GLU A 166 -2.01 4.79 -6.84
C GLU A 166 -3.49 4.44 -6.95
N ILE A 167 -4.26 5.19 -7.76
CA ILE A 167 -5.69 4.92 -7.96
C ILE A 167 -5.91 3.48 -8.43
N LEU A 168 -5.20 3.04 -9.47
CA LEU A 168 -5.35 1.69 -10.00
C LEU A 168 -4.98 0.63 -8.95
N THR A 169 -3.90 0.85 -8.20
CA THR A 169 -3.44 -0.08 -7.17
C THR A 169 -4.47 -0.23 -6.04
N PHE A 170 -4.96 0.88 -5.50
CA PHE A 170 -5.97 0.84 -4.43
C PHE A 170 -7.33 0.35 -4.92
N LEU A 171 -7.67 0.59 -6.19
CA LEU A 171 -8.90 0.06 -6.80
C LEU A 171 -8.84 -1.47 -6.91
N VAL A 172 -7.72 -2.02 -7.40
CA VAL A 172 -7.53 -3.48 -7.48
C VAL A 172 -7.45 -4.09 -6.08
N ALA A 173 -6.77 -3.45 -5.12
CA ALA A 173 -6.74 -3.89 -3.73
C ALA A 173 -8.16 -3.94 -3.12
N MET A 174 -9.00 -2.95 -3.45
CA MET A 174 -10.41 -2.95 -3.06
C MET A 174 -11.19 -4.08 -3.73
N PHE A 175 -10.99 -4.37 -5.02
CA PHE A 175 -11.64 -5.53 -5.65
C PHE A 175 -11.23 -6.85 -5.01
N LEU A 176 -9.95 -7.03 -4.69
CA LEU A 176 -9.46 -8.19 -3.96
C LEU A 176 -10.12 -8.30 -2.57
N LEU A 177 -10.30 -7.18 -1.86
CA LEU A 177 -10.96 -7.14 -0.56
C LEU A 177 -12.42 -7.61 -0.61
N TYR A 178 -13.09 -7.41 -1.75
CA TYR A 178 -14.49 -7.78 -1.97
C TYR A 178 -14.67 -9.17 -2.60
N ASP A 179 -13.56 -9.83 -2.93
CA ASP A 179 -13.56 -11.19 -3.46
C ASP A 179 -14.20 -12.18 -2.45
N GLY A 180 -14.92 -13.17 -2.97
CA GLY A 180 -15.64 -14.13 -2.14
C GLY A 180 -14.74 -14.92 -1.18
N ASP A 181 -13.54 -15.29 -1.62
CA ASP A 181 -12.59 -16.04 -0.79
C ASP A 181 -12.06 -15.19 0.36
N VAL A 182 -11.81 -13.91 0.09
CA VAL A 182 -11.34 -12.94 1.08
C VAL A 182 -12.47 -12.60 2.06
N LYS A 183 -13.70 -12.37 1.58
CA LYS A 183 -14.87 -12.14 2.44
C LYS A 183 -15.14 -13.32 3.37
N ALA A 184 -15.01 -14.55 2.88
CA ALA A 184 -15.14 -15.75 3.68
C ALA A 184 -14.12 -15.79 4.85
N LYS A 185 -12.88 -15.33 4.64
CA LYS A 185 -11.86 -15.19 5.70
C LYS A 185 -12.28 -14.21 6.80
N PHE A 186 -13.06 -13.20 6.44
CA PHE A 186 -13.66 -12.23 7.37
C PHE A 186 -15.01 -12.68 7.96
N GLY A 187 -15.55 -13.84 7.56
CA GLY A 187 -16.85 -14.35 8.02
C GLY A 187 -18.03 -13.54 7.48
N LEU A 188 -17.91 -13.09 6.22
CA LEU A 188 -18.89 -12.29 5.47
C LEU A 188 -19.45 -13.05 4.28
#